data_AF-A0A7X2TD54-F1
#
_entry.id   AF-A0A7X2TD54-F1
#
_cell.length_a   1.000
_cell.length_b   1.000
_cell.length_c   1.000
_cell.angle_alpha   90.00
_cell.angle_beta   90.00
_cell.angle_gamma   90.00
#
_symmetry.space_group_name_H-M   'P 1'
#
loop_
_entity.id
_entity.type
_entity.pdbx_description
1 polymer ?
#
loop_
_entity_poly.entity_id
_entity_poly.type
_entity_poly.pdbx_seq_one_letter_code
_entity_poly.pdbx_strand_id
1 'polypeptide(L)'
;MIKKGLAVLGLIVSLTMVNALAIQAAPSAEAAVVSVENCGAYLFEWRPMEYGSGRYFAILAGGDTIAEKDVILNRGYDYAYTFASASYPKPWGQAPQLVNMEGTWGIPENWHLLPEGSQPTLQIVLFTNNKNLAFKERYIDVVSLPKGVSASELPPEVRKYLINVDGSDAGAYQGTVTSGWIKENEQWKYRKQDGSFVTSSWLAVDGKQYYLNEAGVMLADTMTPDGIYVNGKGERTNYIPGWKQDGDAWRYLTKNGSYATASWIQDSDGKWYYFDLSSRMVTNDITPDGYYVDANGVWDGQISTSSGDKNNLGPSFS
;
A
#
# COMPACT_ATOMS: atom_id res chain seq x y z
N MET A 1 52.15 53.23 54.91
CA MET A 1 52.49 51.80 55.06
C MET A 1 51.93 51.03 53.88
N ILE A 2 52.84 50.44 53.09
CA ILE A 2 52.76 49.18 52.33
C ILE A 2 51.64 48.97 51.27
N LYS A 3 52.13 48.89 50.02
CA LYS A 3 51.66 48.28 48.76
C LYS A 3 50.75 47.04 48.86
N LYS A 4 49.90 46.85 47.82
CA LYS A 4 49.89 45.73 46.82
C LYS A 4 48.61 45.87 45.97
N GLY A 5 48.70 45.98 44.63
CA GLY A 5 48.60 44.88 43.64
C GLY A 5 47.12 44.59 43.32
N LEU A 6 46.60 44.48 42.09
CA LEU A 6 47.11 43.87 40.87
C LEU A 6 46.20 44.27 39.69
N ALA A 7 46.72 44.18 38.46
CA ALA A 7 46.04 44.47 37.20
C ALA A 7 44.91 43.47 36.83
N VAL A 8 43.92 43.94 36.05
CA VAL A 8 43.14 43.09 35.12
C VAL A 8 42.93 43.85 33.81
N LEU A 9 43.12 43.10 32.72
CA LEU A 9 43.16 43.46 31.30
C LEU A 9 41.98 42.75 30.61
N GLY A 10 41.42 43.35 29.55
CA GLY A 10 40.48 42.70 28.62
C GLY A 10 39.00 43.02 28.90
N LEU A 11 38.09 43.10 27.94
CA LEU A 11 38.12 42.72 26.53
C LEU A 11 36.94 43.47 25.86
N ILE A 12 37.15 44.03 24.67
CA ILE A 12 36.12 44.67 23.85
C ILE A 12 35.16 43.59 23.35
N VAL A 13 33.87 43.71 23.66
CA VAL A 13 32.82 42.86 23.07
C VAL A 13 32.30 43.55 21.82
N SER A 14 32.74 43.09 20.66
CA SER A 14 32.18 43.42 19.35
C SER A 14 30.84 42.70 19.15
N LEU A 15 29.75 43.45 18.97
CA LEU A 15 28.47 42.95 18.50
C LEU A 15 28.61 42.47 17.04
N THR A 16 28.44 41.17 16.78
CA THR A 16 28.18 40.67 15.43
C THR A 16 26.73 40.20 15.35
N MET A 17 25.91 40.93 14.60
CA MET A 17 24.61 40.45 14.14
C MET A 17 24.82 39.26 13.22
N VAL A 18 24.38 38.07 13.63
CA VAL A 18 24.27 36.91 12.74
C VAL A 18 22.89 36.99 12.09
N ASN A 19 22.84 37.27 10.80
CA ASN A 19 21.64 37.04 10.01
C ASN A 19 21.34 35.54 10.04
N ALA A 20 20.19 35.17 10.59
CA ALA A 20 19.64 33.83 10.42
C ALA A 20 19.31 33.66 8.93
N LEU A 21 20.15 32.93 8.20
CA LEU A 21 19.78 32.34 6.93
C LEU A 21 18.60 31.41 7.21
N ALA A 22 17.40 31.80 6.76
CA ALA A 22 16.29 30.89 6.64
C ALA A 22 16.73 29.78 5.69
N ILE A 23 17.07 28.62 6.25
CA ILE A 23 17.18 27.39 5.49
C ILE A 23 15.78 27.14 4.95
N GLN A 24 15.56 27.46 3.68
CA GLN A 24 14.42 26.91 2.95
C GLN A 24 14.59 25.40 3.06
N ALA A 25 13.67 24.75 3.78
CA ALA A 25 13.54 23.32 3.73
C ALA A 25 13.48 22.93 2.25
N ALA A 26 14.41 22.08 1.83
CA ALA A 26 14.30 21.45 0.53
C ALA A 26 12.88 20.88 0.41
N PRO A 27 12.22 20.96 -0.76
CA PRO A 27 10.97 20.24 -0.95
C PRO A 27 11.23 18.81 -0.50
N SER A 28 10.47 18.36 0.50
CA SER A 28 10.51 16.98 0.97
C SER A 28 10.53 16.10 -0.27
N ALA A 29 11.64 15.40 -0.50
CA ALA A 29 11.73 14.46 -1.60
C ALA A 29 10.47 13.60 -1.51
N GLU A 30 9.56 13.72 -2.48
CA GLU A 30 8.41 12.84 -2.54
C GLU A 30 9.01 11.43 -2.50
N ALA A 31 8.77 10.73 -1.40
CA ALA A 31 9.34 9.42 -1.18
C ALA A 31 8.99 8.60 -2.41
N ALA A 32 10.00 8.06 -3.09
CA ALA A 32 9.82 7.36 -4.36
C ALA A 32 8.72 6.31 -4.19
N VAL A 33 7.56 6.53 -4.80
CA VAL A 33 6.42 5.62 -4.73
C VAL A 33 6.58 4.64 -5.87
N VAL A 34 6.88 3.39 -5.55
CA VAL A 34 6.79 2.29 -6.52
C VAL A 34 5.30 2.07 -6.76
N SER A 35 4.84 2.35 -7.98
CA SER A 35 3.43 2.13 -8.34
C SER A 35 3.31 0.83 -9.12
N VAL A 36 2.40 -0.02 -8.67
CA VAL A 36 2.00 -1.23 -9.38
C VAL A 36 0.60 -0.97 -9.88
N GLU A 37 0.47 -0.94 -11.19
CA GLU A 37 -0.79 -0.63 -11.83
C GLU A 37 -1.51 -1.91 -12.22
N ASN A 38 -2.80 -1.96 -11.92
CA ASN A 38 -3.66 -3.01 -12.43
C ASN A 38 -4.06 -2.67 -13.88
N CYS A 39 -4.18 -3.69 -14.73
CA CYS A 39 -4.68 -3.52 -16.08
C CYS A 39 -6.19 -3.27 -16.11
N GLY A 40 -6.92 -3.63 -15.05
CA GLY A 40 -8.33 -3.33 -14.86
C GLY A 40 -9.32 -4.34 -15.44
N ALA A 41 -8.83 -5.46 -15.95
CA ALA A 41 -9.66 -6.57 -16.38
C ALA A 41 -9.32 -7.82 -15.57
N TYR A 42 -10.31 -8.37 -14.88
CA TYR A 42 -10.24 -9.46 -13.91
C TYR A 42 -9.57 -10.73 -14.45
N LEU A 43 -9.81 -11.02 -15.74
CA LEU A 43 -9.12 -12.11 -16.44
C LEU A 43 -7.59 -11.98 -16.39
N PHE A 44 -7.11 -10.75 -16.23
CA PHE A 44 -5.71 -10.33 -16.18
C PHE A 44 -5.31 -9.70 -14.82
N GLU A 45 -6.24 -9.61 -13.84
CA GLU A 45 -5.99 -8.98 -12.52
C GLU A 45 -5.15 -9.85 -11.61
N TRP A 46 -5.31 -11.18 -11.72
CA TRP A 46 -4.64 -12.12 -10.82
C TRP A 46 -3.12 -12.12 -10.97
N ARG A 47 -2.60 -11.49 -12.04
CA ARG A 47 -1.16 -11.25 -12.29
C ARG A 47 -0.93 -10.00 -13.14
N PRO A 48 -0.56 -8.85 -12.53
CA PRO A 48 -0.09 -7.71 -13.28
C PRO A 48 1.29 -8.04 -13.86
N MET A 49 1.30 -8.57 -15.09
CA MET A 49 2.53 -8.76 -15.88
C MET A 49 2.77 -7.50 -16.71
N GLU A 50 2.76 -6.36 -16.02
CA GLU A 50 3.10 -5.08 -16.61
C GLU A 50 4.54 -5.19 -17.14
N TYR A 51 4.82 -4.74 -18.36
CA TYR A 51 6.18 -4.64 -18.90
C TYR A 51 6.58 -3.18 -19.18
N GLY A 52 5.80 -2.24 -18.64
CA GLY A 52 6.10 -0.82 -18.53
C GLY A 52 4.95 0.08 -18.98
N SER A 53 4.77 1.21 -18.28
CA SER A 53 3.85 2.31 -18.65
C SER A 53 2.40 1.85 -18.89
N GLY A 54 1.87 0.99 -18.03
CA GLY A 54 0.49 0.48 -18.17
C GLY A 54 0.30 -0.51 -19.33
N ARG A 55 1.37 -1.16 -19.78
CA ARG A 55 1.33 -2.22 -20.80
C ARG A 55 1.46 -3.61 -20.18
N TYR A 56 0.61 -4.54 -20.61
CA TYR A 56 0.50 -5.90 -20.09
C TYR A 56 0.55 -6.91 -21.23
N PHE A 57 0.97 -8.14 -20.95
CA PHE A 57 1.03 -9.21 -21.92
C PHE A 57 0.35 -10.47 -21.38
N ALA A 58 -0.37 -11.20 -22.25
CA ALA A 58 -1.07 -12.43 -21.87
C ALA A 58 -1.09 -13.46 -23.01
N ILE A 59 -1.01 -14.73 -22.64
CA ILE A 59 -1.07 -15.87 -23.55
C ILE A 59 -2.31 -16.71 -23.23
N LEU A 60 -3.25 -16.80 -24.17
CA LEU A 60 -4.43 -17.66 -24.04
C LEU A 60 -4.03 -19.14 -24.17
N ALA A 61 -4.25 -19.93 -23.13
CA ALA A 61 -3.92 -21.37 -23.11
C ALA A 61 -5.12 -22.27 -23.48
N GLY A 62 -6.35 -21.82 -23.21
CA GLY A 62 -7.59 -22.59 -23.39
C GLY A 62 -8.35 -22.32 -24.70
N GLY A 63 -7.75 -21.63 -25.66
CA GLY A 63 -8.37 -21.22 -26.93
C GLY A 63 -7.60 -20.08 -27.58
N ASP A 64 -8.03 -19.66 -28.77
CA ASP A 64 -7.39 -18.58 -29.53
C ASP A 64 -8.29 -17.36 -29.75
N THR A 65 -9.48 -17.33 -29.13
CA THR A 65 -10.47 -16.27 -29.35
C THR A 65 -10.81 -15.59 -28.04
N ILE A 66 -10.92 -14.27 -28.07
CA ILE A 66 -11.35 -13.44 -26.94
C ILE A 66 -12.60 -12.64 -27.30
N ALA A 67 -13.62 -12.70 -26.45
CA ALA A 67 -14.82 -11.89 -26.57
C ALA A 67 -14.94 -10.90 -25.40
N GLU A 68 -15.75 -9.86 -25.58
CA GLU A 68 -16.01 -8.83 -24.56
C GLU A 68 -16.44 -9.43 -23.21
N LYS A 69 -17.28 -10.46 -23.26
CA LYS A 69 -17.81 -11.15 -22.08
C LYS A 69 -16.73 -11.85 -21.24
N ASP A 70 -15.59 -12.15 -21.85
CA ASP A 70 -14.47 -12.82 -21.19
C ASP A 70 -13.60 -11.79 -20.44
N VAL A 71 -13.74 -10.51 -20.77
CA VAL A 71 -13.00 -9.39 -20.15
C VAL A 71 -13.90 -8.71 -19.11
N ILE A 72 -13.92 -9.27 -17.90
CA ILE A 72 -14.65 -8.70 -16.77
C ILE A 72 -13.86 -7.50 -16.25
N LEU A 73 -14.43 -6.30 -16.28
CA LEU A 73 -13.74 -5.08 -15.83
C LEU A 73 -13.85 -4.90 -14.30
N ASN A 74 -12.78 -4.40 -13.67
CA ASN A 74 -12.87 -3.85 -12.33
C ASN A 74 -13.69 -2.56 -12.37
N ARG A 75 -14.93 -2.62 -11.89
CA ARG A 75 -15.85 -1.48 -11.82
C ARG A 75 -15.95 -0.88 -10.42
N GLY A 76 -14.90 -1.03 -9.61
CA GLY A 76 -14.85 -0.45 -8.26
C GLY A 76 -15.30 1.01 -8.24
N TYR A 77 -15.88 1.44 -7.12
CA TYR A 77 -16.50 2.77 -6.98
C TYR A 77 -15.53 3.93 -7.30
N ASP A 78 -14.26 3.80 -6.93
CA ASP A 78 -13.29 4.89 -7.04
C ASP A 78 -12.45 4.84 -8.33
N TYR A 79 -12.09 3.65 -8.81
CA TYR A 79 -11.12 3.45 -9.91
C TYR A 79 -11.64 2.50 -10.99
N ALA A 80 -12.85 2.77 -11.49
CA ALA A 80 -13.49 1.96 -12.52
C ALA A 80 -12.70 1.97 -13.85
N TYR A 81 -12.64 0.80 -14.47
CA TYR A 81 -12.11 0.61 -15.81
C TYR A 81 -13.24 0.51 -16.83
N THR A 82 -13.01 1.08 -18.00
CA THR A 82 -13.95 1.11 -19.12
C THR A 82 -13.26 0.74 -20.42
N PHE A 83 -14.02 0.23 -21.39
CA PHE A 83 -13.51 0.08 -22.74
C PHE A 83 -13.34 1.45 -23.39
N ALA A 84 -12.24 1.61 -24.09
CA ALA A 84 -11.93 2.80 -24.87
C ALA A 84 -12.71 2.91 -26.19
N SER A 85 -13.93 2.37 -26.28
CA SER A 85 -14.59 2.06 -27.55
C SER A 85 -14.87 3.26 -28.45
N ALA A 86 -14.83 4.48 -27.91
CA ALA A 86 -14.92 5.72 -28.67
C ALA A 86 -13.63 6.06 -29.44
N SER A 87 -12.48 5.60 -28.94
CA SER A 87 -11.15 5.94 -29.46
C SER A 87 -10.42 4.76 -30.09
N TYR A 88 -10.75 3.53 -29.68
CA TYR A 88 -10.13 2.31 -30.17
C TYR A 88 -11.18 1.28 -30.61
N PRO A 89 -10.94 0.57 -31.72
CA PRO A 89 -11.82 -0.50 -32.14
C PRO A 89 -11.86 -1.60 -31.09
N LYS A 90 -13.03 -2.22 -30.93
CA LYS A 90 -13.20 -3.38 -30.04
C LYS A 90 -12.40 -4.56 -30.60
N PRO A 91 -11.36 -5.03 -29.90
CA PRO A 91 -10.40 -6.01 -30.41
C PRO A 91 -10.90 -7.42 -30.10
N TRP A 92 -12.13 -7.75 -30.50
CA TRP A 92 -12.71 -9.06 -30.25
C TRP A 92 -12.47 -9.98 -31.44
N GLY A 93 -12.14 -11.24 -31.17
CA GLY A 93 -11.85 -12.22 -32.19
C GLY A 93 -10.61 -13.04 -31.89
N GLN A 94 -10.00 -13.57 -32.95
CA GLN A 94 -8.88 -14.50 -32.86
C GLN A 94 -7.58 -13.74 -32.53
N ALA A 95 -6.94 -14.10 -31.41
CA ALA A 95 -5.64 -13.64 -31.02
C ALA A 95 -4.54 -14.34 -31.85
N PRO A 96 -3.55 -13.60 -32.40
CA PRO A 96 -2.42 -14.20 -33.10
C PRO A 96 -1.66 -15.20 -32.23
N GLN A 97 -1.04 -16.20 -32.85
CA GLN A 97 -0.27 -17.19 -32.11
C GLN A 97 1.03 -16.60 -31.55
N LEU A 98 1.43 -17.06 -30.37
CA LEU A 98 2.74 -16.80 -29.80
C LEU A 98 3.81 -17.43 -30.72
N VAL A 99 4.79 -16.62 -31.09
CA VAL A 99 5.87 -17.01 -31.98
C VAL A 99 6.99 -17.68 -31.19
N ASN A 100 7.56 -18.74 -31.77
CA ASN A 100 8.83 -19.31 -31.36
C ASN A 100 9.77 -19.31 -32.56
N MET A 101 10.88 -18.58 -32.47
CA MET A 101 11.94 -18.58 -33.48
C MET A 101 13.18 -19.23 -32.88
N GLU A 102 13.50 -20.44 -33.34
CA GLU A 102 14.69 -21.18 -32.92
C GLU A 102 14.84 -21.33 -31.39
N GLY A 103 13.72 -21.57 -30.69
CA GLY A 103 13.68 -21.68 -29.23
C GLY A 103 13.42 -20.37 -28.50
N THR A 104 13.47 -19.22 -29.18
CA THR A 104 13.15 -17.91 -28.59
C THR A 104 11.66 -17.61 -28.70
N TRP A 105 10.97 -17.57 -27.57
CA TRP A 105 9.55 -17.23 -27.50
C TRP A 105 9.32 -15.72 -27.55
N GLY A 106 8.29 -15.28 -28.28
CA GLY A 106 7.89 -13.88 -28.49
C GLY A 106 7.26 -13.18 -27.28
N ILE A 107 7.83 -13.35 -26.11
CA ILE A 107 7.43 -12.66 -24.86
C ILE A 107 8.16 -11.30 -24.74
N PRO A 108 7.65 -10.35 -23.93
CA PRO A 108 8.23 -9.01 -23.79
C PRO A 108 9.73 -8.98 -23.51
N GLU A 109 10.22 -9.87 -22.64
CA GLU A 109 11.64 -9.96 -22.31
C GLU A 109 12.53 -10.30 -23.51
N ASN A 110 11.99 -11.00 -24.51
CA ASN A 110 12.73 -11.49 -25.66
C ASN A 110 12.54 -10.64 -26.93
N TRP A 111 11.67 -9.63 -26.92
CA TRP A 111 11.39 -8.85 -28.14
C TRP A 111 12.63 -8.17 -28.72
N HIS A 112 13.58 -7.77 -27.88
CA HIS A 112 14.85 -7.19 -28.32
C HIS A 112 15.77 -8.20 -29.05
N LEU A 113 15.49 -9.49 -28.95
CA LEU A 113 16.21 -10.58 -29.62
C LEU A 113 15.55 -11.00 -30.93
N LEU A 114 14.33 -10.53 -31.20
CA LEU A 114 13.54 -10.90 -32.37
C LEU A 114 13.52 -9.75 -33.39
N PRO A 115 13.42 -10.04 -34.70
CA PRO A 115 13.18 -9.01 -35.69
C PRO A 115 11.93 -8.17 -35.37
N GLU A 116 11.95 -6.88 -35.69
CA GLU A 116 10.82 -5.99 -35.47
C GLU A 116 9.54 -6.53 -36.15
N GLY A 117 8.41 -6.51 -35.44
CA GLY A 117 7.13 -7.01 -35.94
C GLY A 117 6.98 -8.54 -35.92
N SER A 118 7.96 -9.29 -35.39
CA SER A 118 7.89 -10.77 -35.35
C SER A 118 6.73 -11.31 -34.51
N GLN A 119 6.29 -10.61 -33.47
CA GLN A 119 5.18 -11.02 -32.62
C GLN A 119 3.97 -10.09 -32.83
N PRO A 120 3.01 -10.44 -33.70
CA PRO A 120 1.73 -9.74 -33.74
C PRO A 120 0.94 -10.01 -32.46
N THR A 121 0.18 -9.02 -32.01
CA THR A 121 -0.68 -9.11 -30.82
C THR A 121 -2.07 -8.59 -31.15
N LEU A 122 -3.08 -9.15 -30.47
CA LEU A 122 -4.39 -8.52 -30.34
C LEU A 122 -4.31 -7.59 -29.14
N GLN A 123 -4.58 -6.29 -29.31
CA GLN A 123 -4.43 -5.32 -28.23
C GLN A 123 -5.78 -4.88 -27.67
N ILE A 124 -6.01 -5.13 -26.39
CA ILE A 124 -7.12 -4.56 -25.62
C ILE A 124 -6.68 -3.25 -25.00
N VAL A 125 -7.50 -2.20 -25.17
CA VAL A 125 -7.26 -0.89 -24.55
C VAL A 125 -8.37 -0.58 -23.55
N LEU A 126 -7.98 -0.45 -22.28
CA LEU A 126 -8.87 -0.05 -21.19
C LEU A 126 -8.50 1.35 -20.70
N PHE A 127 -9.47 2.05 -20.12
CA PHE A 127 -9.29 3.37 -19.54
C PHE A 127 -9.73 3.35 -18.08
N THR A 128 -8.85 3.80 -17.19
CA THR A 128 -9.21 4.09 -15.80
C THR A 128 -9.60 5.54 -15.61
N ASN A 129 -10.57 5.78 -14.73
CA ASN A 129 -10.89 7.12 -14.25
C ASN A 129 -9.95 7.58 -13.12
N ASN A 130 -8.97 6.77 -12.72
CA ASN A 130 -8.03 7.09 -11.65
C ASN A 130 -7.21 8.35 -12.01
N LYS A 131 -7.40 9.40 -11.21
CA LYS A 131 -6.74 10.70 -11.40
C LYS A 131 -5.31 10.74 -10.86
N ASN A 132 -4.90 9.72 -10.11
CA ASN A 132 -3.56 9.63 -9.54
C ASN A 132 -2.53 9.03 -10.51
N LEU A 133 -2.97 8.54 -11.67
CA LEU A 133 -2.12 7.90 -12.66
C LEU A 133 -1.76 8.90 -13.76
N ALA A 134 -0.48 8.94 -14.12
CA ALA A 134 0.03 9.81 -15.17
C ALA A 134 -0.57 9.47 -16.55
N PHE A 135 -0.83 8.18 -16.78
CA PHE A 135 -1.48 7.65 -17.98
C PHE A 135 -2.70 6.82 -17.59
N LYS A 136 -3.82 7.04 -18.26
CA LYS A 136 -5.10 6.39 -17.93
C LYS A 136 -5.35 5.15 -18.76
N GLU A 137 -4.66 5.04 -19.87
CA GLU A 137 -4.69 3.95 -20.80
C GLU A 137 -3.99 2.71 -20.22
N ARG A 138 -4.60 1.55 -20.43
CA ARG A 138 -4.01 0.25 -20.16
C ARG A 138 -4.04 -0.55 -21.44
N TYR A 139 -2.87 -0.97 -21.90
CA TYR A 139 -2.71 -1.73 -23.13
C TYR A 139 -2.41 -3.17 -22.77
N ILE A 140 -3.27 -4.10 -23.16
CA ILE A 140 -3.09 -5.52 -22.89
C ILE A 140 -2.89 -6.20 -24.23
N ASP A 141 -1.66 -6.64 -24.48
CA ASP A 141 -1.28 -7.39 -25.66
C ASP A 141 -1.56 -8.88 -25.43
N VAL A 142 -2.43 -9.44 -26.26
CA VAL A 142 -2.93 -10.82 -26.13
C VAL A 142 -2.47 -11.62 -27.34
N VAL A 143 -1.94 -12.81 -27.05
CA VAL A 143 -1.62 -13.84 -28.03
C VAL A 143 -2.25 -15.17 -27.62
N SER A 144 -2.29 -16.14 -28.52
CA SER A 144 -2.76 -17.50 -28.23
C SER A 144 -1.59 -18.48 -28.21
N LEU A 145 -1.67 -19.48 -27.33
CA LEU A 145 -0.71 -20.56 -27.34
C LEU A 145 -0.88 -21.38 -28.63
N PRO A 146 0.20 -21.69 -29.38
CA PRO A 146 0.08 -22.45 -30.61
C PRO A 146 -0.51 -23.84 -30.39
N LYS A 147 -1.30 -24.32 -31.37
CA LYS A 147 -1.90 -25.66 -31.30
C LYS A 147 -0.82 -26.73 -31.18
N GLY A 148 -0.99 -27.63 -30.21
CA GLY A 148 -0.07 -28.73 -29.96
C GLY A 148 1.09 -28.42 -29.00
N VAL A 149 1.23 -27.18 -28.54
CA VAL A 149 2.18 -26.83 -27.48
C VAL A 149 1.53 -27.03 -26.12
N SER A 150 2.13 -27.86 -25.26
CA SER A 150 1.65 -28.04 -23.90
C SER A 150 2.15 -26.94 -22.97
N ALA A 151 1.27 -26.37 -22.15
CA ALA A 151 1.64 -25.42 -21.11
C ALA A 151 2.74 -25.94 -20.16
N SER A 152 2.77 -27.24 -19.89
CA SER A 152 3.76 -27.87 -19.01
C SER A 152 5.16 -27.94 -19.62
N GLU A 153 5.28 -27.86 -20.95
CA GLU A 153 6.55 -27.96 -21.69
C GLU A 153 7.19 -26.59 -21.92
N LEU A 154 6.42 -25.52 -21.72
CA LEU A 154 6.92 -24.15 -21.87
C LEU A 154 7.92 -23.82 -20.78
N PRO A 155 8.96 -23.03 -21.07
CA PRO A 155 9.84 -22.47 -20.05
C PRO A 155 9.10 -21.61 -19.01
N PRO A 156 9.55 -21.56 -17.74
CA PRO A 156 8.88 -20.78 -16.69
C PRO A 156 8.64 -19.30 -17.03
N GLU A 157 9.57 -18.68 -17.73
CA GLU A 157 9.51 -17.29 -18.19
C GLU A 157 8.42 -17.05 -19.23
N VAL A 158 7.94 -18.11 -19.92
CA VAL A 158 6.79 -18.05 -20.83
C VAL A 158 5.52 -18.40 -20.07
N ARG A 159 5.55 -19.49 -19.27
CA ARG A 159 4.38 -19.97 -18.50
C ARG A 159 3.76 -18.89 -17.63
N LYS A 160 4.57 -17.97 -17.10
CA LYS A 160 4.10 -16.88 -16.24
C LYS A 160 3.04 -15.97 -16.88
N TYR A 161 2.92 -15.98 -18.22
CA TYR A 161 1.96 -15.21 -18.99
C TYR A 161 0.70 -16.00 -19.38
N LEU A 162 0.63 -17.30 -19.09
CA LEU A 162 -0.52 -18.11 -19.45
C LEU A 162 -1.77 -17.72 -18.65
N ILE A 163 -2.88 -17.61 -19.36
CA ILE A 163 -4.22 -17.42 -18.79
C ILE A 163 -5.21 -18.36 -19.49
N ASN A 164 -6.20 -18.83 -18.75
CA ASN A 164 -7.38 -19.44 -19.34
C ASN A 164 -8.47 -18.39 -19.46
N VAL A 165 -9.22 -18.41 -20.57
CA VAL A 165 -10.34 -17.49 -20.83
C VAL A 165 -11.43 -17.60 -19.75
N ASP A 166 -11.56 -18.77 -19.12
CA ASP A 166 -12.50 -19.01 -18.02
C ASP A 166 -11.98 -18.55 -16.64
N GLY A 167 -10.77 -17.99 -16.57
CA GLY A 167 -10.15 -17.51 -15.33
C GLY A 167 -9.54 -18.60 -14.44
N SER A 168 -9.56 -19.87 -14.85
CA SER A 168 -8.86 -20.94 -14.14
C SER A 168 -7.33 -20.86 -14.30
N ASP A 169 -6.58 -21.49 -13.39
CA ASP A 169 -5.11 -21.51 -13.50
C ASP A 169 -4.65 -22.30 -14.73
N ALA A 170 -3.91 -21.64 -15.61
CA ALA A 170 -3.34 -22.23 -16.82
C ALA A 170 -1.99 -22.93 -16.59
N GLY A 171 -1.64 -23.26 -15.34
CA GLY A 171 -0.34 -23.79 -14.96
C GLY A 171 0.75 -22.70 -14.86
N ALA A 172 0.31 -21.44 -14.77
CA ALA A 172 1.22 -20.31 -14.77
C ALA A 172 2.02 -20.20 -13.47
N TYR A 173 1.55 -20.78 -12.34
CA TYR A 173 2.19 -20.62 -11.02
C TYR A 173 3.36 -21.57 -10.80
N GLN A 174 3.36 -22.72 -11.47
CA GLN A 174 4.32 -23.78 -11.14
C GLN A 174 5.73 -23.37 -11.56
N GLY A 175 6.61 -23.14 -10.59
CA GLY A 175 8.03 -22.84 -10.83
C GLY A 175 8.31 -21.50 -11.51
N THR A 176 7.36 -20.57 -11.53
CA THR A 176 7.53 -19.24 -12.14
C THR A 176 7.81 -18.17 -11.10
N VAL A 177 8.53 -17.13 -11.53
CA VAL A 177 8.79 -15.92 -10.74
C VAL A 177 7.91 -14.80 -11.31
N THR A 178 6.89 -14.39 -10.55
CA THR A 178 6.00 -13.26 -10.83
C THR A 178 6.14 -12.13 -9.83
N SER A 179 5.84 -10.89 -10.22
CA SER A 179 5.66 -9.80 -9.26
C SER A 179 4.50 -10.08 -8.32
N GLY A 180 4.47 -9.38 -7.18
CA GLY A 180 3.35 -9.42 -6.24
C GLY A 180 3.74 -9.56 -4.78
N TRP A 181 2.71 -9.63 -3.93
CA TRP A 181 2.86 -9.87 -2.50
C TRP A 181 3.31 -11.31 -2.23
N ILE A 182 4.32 -11.44 -1.36
CA ILE A 182 4.85 -12.72 -0.89
C ILE A 182 4.83 -12.72 0.63
N LYS A 183 4.37 -13.82 1.24
CA LYS A 183 4.36 -14.00 2.69
C LYS A 183 5.49 -14.92 3.14
N GLU A 184 6.63 -14.32 3.46
CA GLU A 184 7.84 -14.82 4.13
C GLU A 184 7.73 -14.89 5.67
N ASN A 185 7.65 -16.04 6.34
CA ASN A 185 7.71 -16.11 7.82
C ASN A 185 6.77 -15.12 8.55
N GLU A 186 5.49 -15.12 8.16
CA GLU A 186 4.46 -14.18 8.64
C GLU A 186 4.65 -12.70 8.25
N GLN A 187 5.72 -12.38 7.53
CA GLN A 187 6.02 -11.04 7.04
C GLN A 187 5.66 -10.92 5.56
N TRP A 188 5.06 -9.80 5.20
CA TRP A 188 4.74 -9.49 3.80
C TRP A 188 5.89 -8.74 3.15
N LYS A 189 6.28 -9.17 1.95
CA LYS A 189 7.22 -8.48 1.06
C LYS A 189 6.56 -8.29 -0.29
N TYR A 190 7.04 -7.34 -1.07
CA TYR A 190 6.56 -7.16 -2.44
C TYR A 190 7.69 -7.40 -3.44
N ARG A 191 7.53 -8.41 -4.29
CA ARG A 191 8.48 -8.74 -5.36
C ARG A 191 8.14 -7.93 -6.61
N LYS A 192 9.12 -7.24 -7.17
CA LYS A 192 9.05 -6.54 -8.45
C LYS A 192 9.14 -7.54 -9.62
N GLN A 193 8.85 -7.06 -10.82
CA GLN A 193 8.92 -7.86 -12.03
C GLN A 193 10.33 -8.41 -12.33
N ASP A 194 11.37 -7.63 -12.00
CA ASP A 194 12.78 -8.02 -12.12
C ASP A 194 13.20 -9.11 -11.10
N GLY A 195 12.29 -9.56 -10.23
CA GLY A 195 12.52 -10.56 -9.20
C GLY A 195 13.09 -10.02 -7.89
N SER A 196 13.54 -8.76 -7.84
CA SER A 196 14.00 -8.11 -6.62
C SER A 196 12.83 -7.58 -5.77
N PHE A 197 13.08 -7.16 -4.53
CA PHE A 197 12.03 -6.69 -3.62
C PHE A 197 11.98 -5.16 -3.53
N VAL A 198 10.80 -4.62 -3.25
CA VAL A 198 10.64 -3.22 -2.87
C VAL A 198 11.19 -3.04 -1.45
N THR A 199 12.07 -2.05 -1.27
CA THR A 199 12.71 -1.75 0.00
C THR A 199 12.74 -0.24 0.24
N SER A 200 12.74 0.17 1.51
CA SER A 200 12.87 1.58 1.97
C SER A 200 12.02 2.59 1.19
N SER A 201 10.79 2.23 0.85
CA SER A 201 9.94 3.04 -0.03
C SER A 201 8.46 2.74 0.14
N TRP A 202 7.64 3.69 -0.31
CA TRP A 202 6.20 3.48 -0.47
C TRP A 202 5.93 2.65 -1.72
N LEU A 203 4.98 1.74 -1.59
CA LEU A 203 4.42 0.91 -2.64
C LEU A 203 2.93 1.25 -2.78
N ALA A 204 2.51 1.64 -3.97
CA ALA A 204 1.10 1.80 -4.31
C ALA A 204 0.60 0.56 -5.07
N VAL A 205 -0.42 -0.11 -4.54
CA VAL A 205 -1.09 -1.28 -5.17
C VAL A 205 -2.59 -1.08 -5.03
N ASP A 206 -3.32 -1.13 -6.14
CA ASP A 206 -4.79 -1.02 -6.19
C ASP A 206 -5.37 0.18 -5.40
N GLY A 207 -4.70 1.34 -5.52
CA GLY A 207 -5.11 2.58 -4.86
C GLY A 207 -4.82 2.66 -3.36
N LYS A 208 -4.20 1.62 -2.79
CA LYS A 208 -3.68 1.62 -1.41
C LYS A 208 -2.18 1.82 -1.41
N GLN A 209 -1.65 2.39 -0.34
CA GLN A 209 -0.21 2.61 -0.17
C GLN A 209 0.30 1.85 1.04
N TYR A 210 1.48 1.28 0.90
CA TYR A 210 2.15 0.43 1.90
C TYR A 210 3.61 0.86 2.00
N TYR A 211 4.21 0.81 3.19
CA TYR A 211 5.63 1.11 3.34
C TYR A 211 6.43 -0.17 3.56
N LEU A 212 7.47 -0.38 2.75
CA LEU A 212 8.38 -1.52 2.87
C LEU A 212 9.67 -1.00 3.53
N ASN A 213 10.11 -1.64 4.61
CA ASN A 213 11.33 -1.25 5.32
C ASN A 213 12.60 -1.66 4.55
N GLU A 214 13.77 -1.42 5.13
CA GLU A 214 15.07 -1.74 4.52
C GLU A 214 15.24 -3.23 4.17
N ALA A 215 14.66 -4.12 4.98
CA ALA A 215 14.65 -5.56 4.72
C ALA A 215 13.59 -5.98 3.67
N GLY A 216 12.80 -5.04 3.16
CA GLY A 216 11.69 -5.28 2.23
C GLY A 216 10.44 -5.86 2.90
N VAL A 217 10.31 -5.71 4.22
CA VAL A 217 9.15 -6.14 4.99
C VAL A 217 8.15 -4.99 5.10
N MET A 218 6.89 -5.26 4.82
CA MET A 218 5.78 -4.34 4.97
C MET A 218 5.58 -3.97 6.43
N LEU A 219 5.54 -2.68 6.70
CA LEU A 219 5.15 -2.15 8.00
C LEU A 219 3.64 -2.28 8.19
N ALA A 220 3.23 -2.62 9.40
CA ALA A 220 1.82 -2.68 9.80
C ALA A 220 1.68 -2.26 11.27
N ASP A 221 0.58 -1.57 11.57
CA ASP A 221 0.25 -1.02 12.89
C ASP A 221 1.38 -0.23 13.53
N THR A 222 2.02 0.65 12.77
CA THR A 222 3.22 1.38 13.21
C THR A 222 3.40 2.70 12.45
N MET A 223 4.34 3.51 12.92
CA MET A 223 4.77 4.73 12.24
C MET A 223 5.87 4.41 11.24
N THR A 224 5.74 4.94 10.03
CA THR A 224 6.78 4.93 9.00
C THR A 224 7.88 5.96 9.32
N PRO A 225 9.08 5.84 8.71
CA PRO A 225 10.17 6.79 8.94
C PRO A 225 9.86 8.25 8.60
N ASP A 226 8.93 8.49 7.68
CA ASP A 226 8.41 9.80 7.29
C ASP A 226 7.23 10.28 8.16
N GLY A 227 6.94 9.59 9.26
CA GLY A 227 5.98 10.04 10.27
C GLY A 227 4.52 9.80 9.91
N ILE A 228 4.23 8.80 9.06
CA ILE A 228 2.86 8.42 8.67
C ILE A 228 2.48 7.13 9.39
N TYR A 229 1.23 7.05 9.89
CA TYR A 229 0.72 5.81 10.46
C TYR A 229 0.22 4.86 9.37
N VAL A 230 0.67 3.59 9.42
CA VAL A 230 0.08 2.49 8.65
C VAL A 230 -0.77 1.62 9.56
N ASN A 231 -1.98 1.29 9.14
CA ASN A 231 -2.93 0.53 9.97
C ASN A 231 -2.50 -0.94 10.13
N GLY A 232 -3.28 -1.75 10.85
CA GLY A 232 -2.99 -3.18 11.05
C GLY A 232 -2.96 -4.03 9.77
N LYS A 233 -3.42 -3.50 8.64
CA LYS A 233 -3.29 -4.12 7.31
C LYS A 233 -2.10 -3.58 6.50
N GLY A 234 -1.30 -2.69 7.10
CA GLY A 234 -0.18 -1.99 6.45
C GLY A 234 -0.59 -0.83 5.56
N GLU A 235 -1.86 -0.46 5.53
CA GLU A 235 -2.37 0.57 4.62
C GLU A 235 -2.07 1.96 5.21
N ARG A 236 -1.55 2.86 4.37
CA ARG A 236 -1.37 4.29 4.68
C ARG A 236 -2.67 4.89 5.19
N THR A 237 -2.59 5.59 6.30
CA THR A 237 -3.73 6.35 6.84
C THR A 237 -3.52 7.86 6.66
N ASN A 238 -4.60 8.61 6.80
CA ASN A 238 -4.60 10.09 6.81
C ASN A 238 -4.72 10.67 8.24
N TYR A 239 -4.54 9.83 9.26
CA TYR A 239 -4.63 10.21 10.67
C TYR A 239 -3.50 9.55 11.47
N ILE A 240 -3.24 10.05 12.67
CA ILE A 240 -2.29 9.44 13.60
C ILE A 240 -3.05 9.14 14.90
N PRO A 241 -3.18 7.86 15.30
CA PRO A 241 -3.81 7.48 16.56
C PRO A 241 -3.14 8.13 17.77
N GLY A 242 -3.88 8.16 18.87
CA GLY A 242 -3.43 8.69 20.15
C GLY A 242 -4.21 9.92 20.61
N TRP A 243 -3.68 10.57 21.64
CA TRP A 243 -4.27 11.72 22.30
C TRP A 243 -4.43 12.93 21.37
N LYS A 244 -5.61 13.56 21.45
CA LYS A 244 -5.95 14.83 20.79
C LYS A 244 -6.59 15.75 21.81
N GLN A 245 -6.03 16.94 21.96
CA GLN A 245 -6.65 17.99 22.75
C GLN A 245 -7.69 18.72 21.88
N ASP A 246 -8.91 18.84 22.39
CA ASP A 246 -10.06 19.48 21.73
C ASP A 246 -10.69 20.47 22.72
N GLY A 247 -10.26 21.74 22.63
CA GLY A 247 -10.61 22.76 23.62
C GLY A 247 -10.05 22.45 25.01
N ASP A 248 -10.95 22.31 25.99
CA ASP A 248 -10.65 21.95 27.37
C ASP A 248 -10.64 20.43 27.62
N ALA A 249 -10.99 19.63 26.61
CA ALA A 249 -11.12 18.18 26.71
C ALA A 249 -9.96 17.45 26.03
N TRP A 250 -9.62 16.28 26.57
CA TRP A 250 -8.80 15.30 25.86
C TRP A 250 -9.70 14.25 25.20
N ARG A 251 -9.35 13.86 23.98
CA ARG A 251 -9.97 12.79 23.20
C ARG A 251 -8.88 11.81 22.79
N TYR A 252 -9.25 10.56 22.49
CA TYR A 252 -8.30 9.58 22.00
C TYR A 252 -8.73 9.05 20.64
N LEU A 253 -7.91 9.29 19.61
CA LEU A 253 -8.13 8.74 18.28
C LEU A 253 -7.60 7.30 18.26
N THR A 254 -8.48 6.33 18.04
CA THR A 254 -8.09 4.92 18.05
C THR A 254 -7.41 4.53 16.73
N LYS A 255 -6.82 3.34 16.70
CA LYS A 255 -6.11 2.79 15.51
C LYS A 255 -7.01 2.63 14.28
N ASN A 256 -8.33 2.51 14.46
CA ASN A 256 -9.29 2.41 13.36
C ASN A 256 -9.71 3.78 12.78
N GLY A 257 -9.23 4.89 13.34
CA GLY A 257 -9.51 6.26 12.89
C GLY A 257 -10.75 6.90 13.51
N SER A 258 -11.47 6.22 14.42
CA SER A 258 -12.55 6.80 15.21
C SER A 258 -12.05 7.28 16.57
N TYR A 259 -12.72 8.27 17.15
CA TYR A 259 -12.50 8.62 18.55
C TYR A 259 -13.09 7.56 19.48
N ALA A 260 -12.42 7.32 20.61
CA ALA A 260 -12.92 6.48 21.69
C ALA A 260 -14.20 7.10 22.27
N THR A 261 -15.21 6.27 22.55
CA THR A 261 -16.53 6.69 23.00
C THR A 261 -17.13 5.61 23.88
N ALA A 262 -17.60 5.99 25.07
CA ALA A 262 -18.15 5.08 26.10
C ALA A 262 -17.27 3.84 26.33
N SER A 263 -15.96 4.04 26.42
CA SER A 263 -14.98 2.96 26.41
C SER A 263 -13.72 3.29 27.19
N TRP A 264 -13.08 2.25 27.72
CA TRP A 264 -11.76 2.31 28.31
C TRP A 264 -10.66 2.19 27.26
N ILE A 265 -9.61 3.02 27.38
CA ILE A 265 -8.38 2.94 26.60
C ILE A 265 -7.21 2.75 27.57
N GLN A 266 -6.39 1.74 27.29
CA GLN A 266 -5.07 1.62 27.90
C GLN A 266 -4.05 2.34 27.03
N ASP A 267 -3.35 3.32 27.59
CA ASP A 267 -2.25 3.98 26.89
C ASP A 267 -0.97 3.14 26.96
N SER A 268 0.02 3.53 26.18
CA SER A 268 1.35 2.91 26.10
C SER A 268 2.11 2.85 27.43
N ASP A 269 1.74 3.67 28.42
CA ASP A 269 2.30 3.64 29.77
C ASP A 269 1.58 2.65 30.71
N GLY A 270 0.58 1.93 30.19
CA GLY A 270 -0.21 0.94 30.93
C GLY A 270 -1.36 1.52 31.73
N LYS A 271 -1.52 2.85 31.78
CA LYS A 271 -2.63 3.51 32.49
C LYS A 271 -3.91 3.44 31.68
N TRP A 272 -5.02 3.43 32.42
CA TRP A 272 -6.36 3.32 31.87
C TRP A 272 -7.12 4.63 32.00
N TYR A 273 -7.80 4.99 30.92
CA TYR A 273 -8.56 6.23 30.78
C TYR A 273 -9.94 5.91 30.21
N TYR A 274 -10.98 6.53 30.74
CA TYR A 274 -12.34 6.36 30.24
C TYR A 274 -12.78 7.56 29.40
N PHE A 275 -13.43 7.28 28.27
CA PHE A 275 -14.01 8.29 27.38
C PHE A 275 -15.53 8.19 27.39
N ASP A 276 -16.20 9.33 27.57
CA ASP A 276 -17.66 9.42 27.63
C ASP A 276 -18.34 9.25 26.25
N LEU A 277 -19.67 9.38 26.22
CA LEU A 277 -20.46 9.32 24.98
C LEU A 277 -20.19 10.48 23.99
N SER A 278 -19.55 11.56 24.46
CA SER A 278 -19.10 12.70 23.65
C SER A 278 -17.63 12.58 23.25
N SER A 279 -17.01 11.42 23.46
CA SER A 279 -15.59 11.14 23.25
C SER A 279 -14.63 11.98 24.09
N ARG A 280 -15.06 12.55 25.21
CA ARG A 280 -14.23 13.32 26.13
C ARG A 280 -13.68 12.41 27.23
N MET A 281 -12.40 12.55 27.56
CA MET A 281 -11.79 11.87 28.70
C MET A 281 -12.46 12.34 29.99
N VAL A 282 -12.87 11.40 30.81
CA VAL A 282 -13.40 11.67 32.15
C VAL A 282 -12.24 11.92 33.11
N THR A 283 -12.39 12.92 33.98
CA THR A 283 -11.38 13.29 34.99
C THR A 283 -12.04 13.61 36.31
N ASN A 284 -11.45 13.17 37.42
CA ASN A 284 -11.87 13.45 38.78
C ASN A 284 -13.36 13.13 39.02
N ASP A 285 -13.82 11.97 38.52
CA ASP A 285 -15.22 11.56 38.56
C ASP A 285 -15.35 10.03 38.58
N ILE A 286 -16.57 9.55 38.83
CA ILE A 286 -16.95 8.14 38.75
C ILE A 286 -17.51 7.87 37.35
N THR A 287 -16.92 6.91 36.65
CA THR A 287 -17.37 6.47 35.32
C THR A 287 -18.77 5.83 35.39
N PRO A 288 -19.51 5.74 34.28
CA PRO A 288 -20.84 5.10 34.27
C PRO A 288 -20.83 3.64 34.75
N ASP A 289 -19.69 2.97 34.60
CA ASP A 289 -19.44 1.61 35.08
C ASP A 289 -18.89 1.53 36.52
N GLY A 290 -18.88 2.66 37.24
CA GLY A 290 -18.65 2.76 38.67
C GLY A 290 -17.18 2.81 39.12
N TYR A 291 -16.22 3.01 38.21
CA TYR A 291 -14.80 3.15 38.57
C TYR A 291 -14.44 4.62 38.74
N TYR A 292 -13.51 4.92 39.65
CA TYR A 292 -13.03 6.29 39.85
C TYR A 292 -11.80 6.57 38.98
N VAL A 293 -11.78 7.74 38.33
CA VAL A 293 -10.59 8.26 37.63
C VAL A 293 -10.13 9.57 38.29
N ASP A 294 -8.82 9.74 38.45
CA ASP A 294 -8.23 10.87 39.15
C ASP A 294 -8.26 12.18 38.33
N ALA A 295 -7.67 13.26 38.86
CA ALA A 295 -7.60 14.56 38.18
C ALA A 295 -6.84 14.55 36.84
N ASN A 296 -6.03 13.51 36.58
CA ASN A 296 -5.36 13.28 35.30
C ASN A 296 -6.14 12.31 34.40
N GLY A 297 -7.32 11.84 34.83
CA GLY A 297 -8.15 10.86 34.12
C GLY A 297 -7.67 9.42 34.28
N VAL A 298 -6.71 9.17 35.17
CA VAL A 298 -6.11 7.85 35.38
C VAL A 298 -6.99 7.06 36.34
N TRP A 299 -7.37 5.85 35.95
CA TRP A 299 -8.00 4.91 36.88
C TRP A 299 -7.06 4.55 38.03
N ASP A 300 -7.57 4.62 39.25
CA ASP A 300 -6.83 4.41 40.50
C ASP A 300 -6.52 2.93 40.81
N GLY A 301 -6.96 2.00 39.95
CA GLY A 301 -6.79 0.56 40.13
C GLY A 301 -7.78 -0.08 41.10
N GLN A 302 -8.74 0.68 41.65
CA GLN A 302 -9.73 0.17 42.60
C GLN A 302 -10.92 -0.50 41.89
N ILE A 303 -11.58 -1.40 42.60
CA ILE A 303 -12.78 -2.10 42.10
C ILE A 303 -13.95 -1.12 41.91
N SER A 304 -14.86 -1.46 41.00
CA SER A 304 -16.07 -0.66 40.75
C SER A 304 -16.91 -0.52 42.01
N THR A 305 -17.43 0.69 42.22
CA THR A 305 -18.37 1.04 43.29
C THR A 305 -19.81 0.63 42.96
N SER A 306 -20.10 0.23 41.71
CA SER A 306 -21.41 -0.25 41.29
C SER A 306 -21.66 -1.69 41.75
N SER A 307 -22.49 -1.86 42.78
CA SER A 307 -22.90 -3.16 43.31
C SER A 307 -24.10 -3.70 42.53
N GLY A 308 -23.93 -4.19 41.29
CA GLY A 308 -25.10 -4.80 40.61
C GLY A 308 -24.94 -5.32 39.18
N ASP A 309 -24.18 -4.67 38.31
CA ASP A 309 -24.26 -4.98 36.88
C ASP A 309 -23.07 -5.79 36.37
N LYS A 310 -23.28 -7.11 36.22
CA LYS A 310 -22.32 -8.09 35.66
C LYS A 310 -22.02 -7.90 34.16
N ASN A 311 -22.42 -6.78 33.57
CA ASN A 311 -22.23 -6.46 32.15
C ASN A 311 -21.22 -5.33 31.91
N ASN A 312 -20.57 -4.80 32.95
CA ASN A 312 -19.63 -3.69 32.79
C ASN A 312 -18.28 -4.16 32.23
N LEU A 313 -18.01 -3.75 30.99
CA LEU A 313 -16.73 -3.94 30.30
C LEU A 313 -15.67 -2.94 30.81
N GLY A 314 -15.49 -2.84 32.13
CA GLY A 314 -14.42 -2.06 32.75
C GLY A 314 -13.04 -2.41 32.18
N PRO A 315 -11.95 -1.74 32.61
CA PRO A 315 -10.61 -2.05 32.15
C PRO A 315 -10.35 -3.55 32.41
N SER A 316 -10.31 -4.35 31.34
CA SER A 316 -10.33 -5.79 31.46
C SER A 316 -9.03 -6.24 32.11
N PHE A 317 -9.12 -6.86 33.29
CA PHE A 317 -8.00 -7.63 33.83
C PHE A 317 -7.75 -8.80 32.87
N SER A 318 -6.69 -8.68 32.08
CA SER A 318 -6.14 -9.80 31.29
C SER A 318 -5.50 -10.82 32.23
#